data_AF-A0A8E1QXH6-F1
#
_entry.id   AF-A0A8E1QXH6-F1
#
_cell.length_a   1.000
_cell.length_b   1.000
_cell.length_c   1.000
_cell.angle_alpha   90.00
_cell.angle_beta   90.00
_cell.angle_gamma   90.00
#
_symmetry.space_group_name_H-M   'P 1'
#
loop_
_entity.id
_entity.type
_entity.pdbx_description
1 polymer ?
#
loop_
_entity_poly.entity_id
_entity_poly.type
_entity_poly.pdbx_seq_one_letter_code
_entity_poly.pdbx_strand_id
1 'polypeptide(L)'
;MVNKVRNEEDKDTEEPNAYVKVFRCFSFLVILLFVMAETMYRDNATLGAMVYALFAARGLMGLLTLTKRKPDRRMSDIVFNVLWLLFGAMMLYFTYAG
;
A
#
# COMPACT_ATOMS: atom_id res chain seq x y z
N MET A 1 -36.57 -26.76 -2.16
CA MET A 1 -35.13 -26.44 -2.36
C MET A 1 -34.94 -25.16 -3.20
N VAL A 2 -35.63 -24.05 -2.89
CA VAL A 2 -35.61 -22.79 -3.67
C VAL A 2 -34.98 -21.61 -2.88
N ASN A 3 -34.38 -21.89 -1.73
CA ASN A 3 -33.78 -20.85 -0.87
C ASN A 3 -32.25 -20.83 -0.86
N LYS A 4 -31.58 -21.74 -1.58
CA LYS A 4 -30.11 -21.84 -1.55
C LYS A 4 -29.41 -21.09 -2.68
N VAL A 5 -30.08 -20.94 -3.83
CA VAL A 5 -29.47 -20.31 -5.02
C VAL A 5 -29.46 -18.77 -4.93
N ARG A 6 -30.41 -18.16 -4.22
CA ARG A 6 -30.50 -16.69 -4.12
C ARG A 6 -29.47 -16.06 -3.17
N ASN A 7 -28.82 -16.84 -2.31
CA ASN A 7 -27.82 -16.33 -1.36
C ASN A 7 -26.39 -16.33 -1.92
N GLU A 8 -26.16 -16.88 -3.11
CA GLU A 8 -24.83 -16.93 -3.71
C GLU A 8 -24.60 -15.81 -4.74
N GLU A 9 -25.65 -15.26 -5.36
CA GLU A 9 -25.52 -14.15 -6.32
C GLU A 9 -25.32 -12.76 -5.69
N ASP A 10 -25.64 -12.58 -4.41
CA ASP A 10 -25.56 -11.27 -3.73
C ASP A 10 -24.22 -11.03 -3.02
N LYS A 11 -23.22 -11.90 -3.23
CA LYS A 11 -21.87 -11.78 -2.65
C LYS A 11 -20.81 -11.23 -3.60
N ASP A 12 -21.16 -11.03 -4.87
CA ASP A 12 -20.23 -10.49 -5.87
C ASP A 12 -20.35 -8.96 -6.04
N THR A 13 -21.31 -8.35 -5.34
CA THR A 13 -21.51 -6.89 -5.29
C THR A 13 -21.19 -6.31 -3.91
N GLU A 14 -20.26 -6.91 -3.16
CA GLU A 14 -19.70 -6.27 -1.98
C GLU A 14 -18.87 -5.06 -2.46
N GLU A 15 -19.40 -3.85 -2.27
CA GLU A 15 -18.64 -2.62 -2.49
C GLU A 15 -17.23 -2.79 -1.92
N PRO A 16 -16.17 -2.35 -2.63
CA PRO A 16 -14.82 -2.52 -2.13
C PRO A 16 -14.76 -1.89 -0.75
N ASN A 17 -14.59 -2.75 0.27
CA ASN A 17 -14.53 -2.40 1.69
C ASN A 17 -13.83 -1.03 1.82
N ALA A 18 -14.44 -0.07 2.51
CA ALA A 18 -13.94 1.31 2.62
C ALA A 18 -12.42 1.37 2.89
N TYR A 19 -11.90 0.39 3.64
CA TYR A 19 -10.46 0.18 3.83
C TYR A 19 -9.66 0.07 2.51
N VAL A 20 -10.09 -0.76 1.57
CA VAL A 20 -9.44 -0.97 0.26
C VAL A 20 -9.44 0.32 -0.55
N LYS A 21 -10.54 1.08 -0.53
CA LYS A 21 -10.66 2.37 -1.23
C LYS A 21 -9.69 3.40 -0.65
N VAL A 22 -9.65 3.52 0.68
CA VAL A 22 -8.73 4.42 1.41
C VAL A 22 -7.28 4.00 1.20
N PHE A 23 -6.96 2.70 1.32
CA PHE A 23 -5.62 2.16 1.12
C PHE A 23 -5.11 2.41 -0.30
N ARG A 24 -5.97 2.26 -1.31
CA ARG A 24 -5.64 2.57 -2.70
C ARG A 24 -5.41 4.07 -2.91
N CYS A 25 -6.28 4.92 -2.35
CA CYS A 25 -6.10 6.37 -2.41
C CYS A 25 -4.81 6.82 -1.73
N PHE A 26 -4.52 6.29 -0.54
CA PHE A 26 -3.27 6.51 0.19
C PHE A 26 -2.05 6.06 -0.62
N SER A 27 -2.14 4.91 -1.32
CA SER A 27 -1.07 4.46 -2.23
C SER A 27 -0.72 5.50 -3.28
N PHE A 28 -1.75 6.01 -3.97
CA PHE A 28 -1.56 7.00 -5.03
C PHE A 28 -1.00 8.31 -4.48
N LEU A 29 -1.48 8.74 -3.31
CA LEU A 29 -0.99 9.94 -2.65
C LEU A 29 0.50 9.82 -2.31
N VAL A 30 0.93 8.68 -1.76
CA VAL A 30 2.35 8.43 -1.43
C VAL A 30 3.23 8.46 -2.68
N ILE A 31 2.77 7.90 -3.79
CA ILE A 31 3.49 7.96 -5.08
C ILE A 31 3.60 9.39 -5.58
N LEU A 32 2.51 10.15 -5.55
CA LEU A 32 2.48 11.53 -6.00
C LEU A 32 3.44 12.38 -5.17
N LEU A 33 3.42 12.24 -3.84
CA LEU A 33 4.35 12.94 -2.95
C LEU A 33 5.81 12.59 -3.24
N PHE A 34 6.11 11.34 -3.58
CA PHE A 34 7.46 10.94 -3.97
C PHE A 34 7.91 11.58 -5.28
N VAL A 35 7.05 11.59 -6.29
CA VAL A 35 7.36 12.29 -7.55
C VAL A 35 7.60 13.78 -7.29
N MET A 36 6.76 14.43 -6.48
CA MET A 36 6.93 15.84 -6.12
C MET A 36 8.23 16.07 -5.32
N ALA A 37 8.54 15.20 -4.36
CA ALA A 37 9.77 15.28 -3.57
C ALA A 37 11.02 15.19 -4.44
N GLU A 38 11.09 14.21 -5.35
CA GLU A 38 12.23 14.02 -6.24
C GLU A 38 12.35 15.09 -7.34
N THR A 39 11.24 15.64 -7.82
CA THR A 39 11.26 16.61 -8.94
C THR A 39 11.38 18.06 -8.49
N MET A 40 10.71 18.44 -7.40
CA MET A 40 10.62 19.84 -6.96
C MET A 40 11.42 20.13 -5.69
N TYR A 41 11.70 19.12 -4.86
CA TYR A 41 12.29 19.28 -3.53
C TYR A 41 13.48 18.36 -3.29
N ARG A 42 14.24 18.03 -4.35
CA ARG A 42 15.32 17.03 -4.31
C ARG A 42 16.36 17.29 -3.22
N ASP A 43 16.66 18.55 -2.94
CA ASP A 43 17.66 18.94 -1.94
C ASP A 43 17.09 19.02 -0.50
N ASN A 44 15.80 18.76 -0.31
CA ASN A 44 15.14 18.77 1.00
C ASN A 44 15.11 17.38 1.62
N ALA A 45 16.20 17.03 2.30
CA ALA A 45 16.38 15.73 2.96
C ALA A 45 15.27 15.40 3.97
N THR A 46 14.75 16.40 4.69
CA THR A 46 13.65 16.20 5.66
C THR A 46 12.35 15.80 4.98
N LEU A 47 12.00 16.47 3.87
CA LEU A 47 10.80 16.13 3.10
C LEU A 47 10.96 14.77 2.42
N GLY A 48 12.14 14.47 1.87
CA GLY A 48 12.47 13.14 1.34
C GLY A 48 12.30 12.04 2.39
N ALA A 49 12.88 12.22 3.57
CA ALA A 49 12.76 11.27 4.68
C ALA A 49 11.31 11.02 5.11
N MET A 50 10.48 12.07 5.17
CA MET A 50 9.04 11.92 5.46
C MET A 50 8.35 11.05 4.41
N VAL A 51 8.65 11.25 3.12
CA VAL A 51 8.07 10.47 2.03
C VAL A 51 8.55 9.01 2.06
N TYR A 52 9.84 8.78 2.31
CA TYR A 52 10.38 7.43 2.44
C TYR A 52 9.77 6.68 3.65
N ALA A 53 9.52 7.38 4.76
CA ALA A 53 8.80 6.84 5.90
C ALA A 53 7.35 6.47 5.55
N LEU A 54 6.67 7.28 4.73
CA LEU A 54 5.33 6.96 4.23
C LEU A 54 5.33 5.71 3.32
N PHE A 55 6.36 5.52 2.49
CA PHE A 55 6.57 4.29 1.70
C PHE A 55 6.74 3.05 2.61
N ALA A 56 7.55 3.17 3.66
CA ALA A 56 7.74 2.08 4.61
C ALA A 56 6.42 1.75 5.35
N ALA A 57 5.73 2.77 5.88
CA ALA A 57 4.44 2.62 6.56
C ALA A 57 3.37 2.01 5.65
N ARG A 58 3.33 2.41 4.38
CA ARG A 58 2.47 1.87 3.33
C ARG A 58 2.69 0.37 3.15
N GLY A 59 3.93 -0.05 2.96
CA GLY A 59 4.30 -1.46 2.80
C GLY A 59 3.95 -2.30 4.03
N LEU A 60 4.26 -1.78 5.23
CA LEU A 60 3.93 -2.43 6.50
C LEU A 60 2.41 -2.61 6.69
N MET A 61 1.64 -1.56 6.46
CA MET A 61 0.18 -1.59 6.60
C MET A 61 -0.46 -2.57 5.61
N GLY A 62 0.10 -2.67 4.40
CA GLY A 62 -0.30 -3.69 3.43
C GLY A 62 0.00 -5.10 3.92
N LEU A 63 1.18 -5.33 4.49
CA LEU A 63 1.57 -6.62 5.05
C LEU A 63 0.64 -7.07 6.18
N LEU A 64 0.28 -6.15 7.09
CA LEU A 64 -0.60 -6.43 8.23
C LEU A 64 -2.04 -6.76 7.80
N THR A 65 -2.49 -6.28 6.65
CA THR A 65 -3.86 -6.51 6.16
C THR A 65 -4.00 -7.67 5.18
N LEU A 66 -2.90 -8.31 4.81
CA LEU A 66 -2.87 -9.53 3.99
C LEU A 66 -3.43 -10.76 4.69
N THR A 67 -3.50 -10.76 6.02
CA THR A 67 -4.16 -11.81 6.80
C THR A 67 -5.65 -11.95 6.47
N LYS A 68 -6.26 -10.94 5.82
CA LYS A 68 -7.69 -10.93 5.45
C LYS A 68 -7.99 -11.19 3.97
N ARG A 69 -6.98 -11.44 3.10
CA ARG A 69 -7.20 -11.60 1.65
C ARG A 69 -7.32 -13.06 1.20
N LYS A 70 -8.09 -13.27 0.11
CA LYS A 70 -8.22 -14.57 -0.57
C LYS A 70 -6.84 -15.10 -1.02
N PRO A 71 -6.58 -16.41 -0.93
CA PRO A 71 -5.24 -17.01 -1.11
C PRO A 71 -4.63 -16.76 -2.50
N ASP A 72 -5.45 -16.65 -3.54
CA ASP A 72 -5.01 -16.62 -4.94
C ASP A 72 -4.19 -15.37 -5.32
N ARG A 73 -4.42 -14.23 -4.65
CA ARG A 73 -3.68 -12.96 -4.87
C ARG A 73 -2.72 -12.61 -3.73
N ARG A 74 -2.61 -13.49 -2.74
CA ARG A 74 -1.87 -13.22 -1.51
C ARG A 74 -0.38 -13.10 -1.76
N MET A 75 0.19 -13.95 -2.62
CA MET A 75 1.63 -13.94 -2.91
C MET A 75 2.07 -12.65 -3.59
N SER A 76 1.35 -12.19 -4.62
CA SER A 76 1.67 -10.95 -5.33
C SER A 76 1.53 -9.74 -4.41
N ASP A 77 0.45 -9.68 -3.63
CA ASP A 77 0.25 -8.57 -2.70
C ASP A 77 1.34 -8.55 -1.60
N ILE A 78 1.80 -9.72 -1.11
CA ILE A 78 2.96 -9.79 -0.19
C ILE A 78 4.20 -9.22 -0.86
N VAL A 79 4.56 -9.72 -2.04
CA VAL A 79 5.78 -9.31 -2.75
C VAL A 79 5.77 -7.80 -2.99
N PHE A 80 4.66 -7.25 -3.50
CA PHE A 80 4.54 -5.81 -3.68
C PHE A 80 4.74 -5.08 -2.34
N ASN A 81 3.97 -5.39 -1.31
CA ASN A 81 4.06 -4.66 -0.04
C ASN A 81 5.45 -4.74 0.62
N VAL A 82 6.15 -5.87 0.50
CA VAL A 82 7.54 -6.01 0.95
C VAL A 82 8.48 -5.11 0.13
N LEU A 83 8.32 -5.04 -1.19
CA LEU A 83 9.12 -4.13 -2.02
C LEU A 83 8.92 -2.67 -1.62
N TRP A 84 7.68 -2.24 -1.37
CA TRP A 84 7.39 -0.89 -0.87
C TRP A 84 8.04 -0.61 0.48
N LEU A 85 7.97 -1.59 1.40
CA LEU A 85 8.58 -1.50 2.71
C LEU A 85 10.10 -1.37 2.63
N LEU A 86 10.75 -2.25 1.87
CA LEU A 86 12.20 -2.27 1.69
C LEU A 86 12.69 -1.02 0.99
N PHE A 87 11.99 -0.56 -0.06
CA PHE A 87 12.33 0.67 -0.76
C PHE A 87 12.34 1.87 0.20
N GLY A 88 11.26 2.06 0.97
CA GLY A 88 11.17 3.14 1.94
C GLY A 88 12.28 3.07 3.00
N ALA A 89 12.51 1.89 3.56
CA ALA A 89 13.56 1.69 4.58
C ALA A 89 14.97 1.91 4.03
N MET A 90 15.25 1.45 2.81
CA MET A 90 16.55 1.60 2.17
C MET A 90 16.84 3.06 1.84
N MET A 91 15.87 3.80 1.31
CA MET A 91 16.04 5.22 1.04
C MET A 91 16.24 6.04 2.33
N LEU A 92 15.50 5.72 3.39
CA LEU A 92 15.73 6.27 4.72
C LEU A 92 17.15 6.00 5.23
N TYR A 93 17.63 4.77 5.07
CA TYR A 93 19.00 4.42 5.45
C TYR A 93 20.02 5.27 4.70
N PHE A 94 19.94 5.38 3.37
CA PHE A 94 20.87 6.22 2.61
C PHE A 94 20.78 7.71 2.96
N THR A 95 19.61 8.21 3.33
CA THR A 95 19.43 9.62 3.70
C THR A 95 20.15 9.99 5.00
N TYR A 96 20.31 9.03 5.93
CA TYR A 96 20.87 9.29 7.26
C TYR A 96 22.20 8.59 7.55
N ALA A 97 22.54 7.53 6.81
CA ALA A 97 23.73 6.71 7.03
C ALA A 97 24.70 6.69 5.84
N GLY A 98 24.35 7.34 4.73
CA GLY A 98 25.23 7.58 3.57
C GLY A 98 25.78 8.99 3.59
#